data_AF-A0A066X8D7-F1
#
_entry.id   AF-A0A066X8D7-F1
#
_cell.length_a   1.000
_cell.length_b   1.000
_cell.length_c   1.000
_cell.angle_alpha   90.00
_cell.angle_beta   90.00
_cell.angle_gamma   90.00
#
_symmetry.space_group_name_H-M   'P 1'
#
loop_
_entity.id
_entity.type
_entity.pdbx_description
1 polymer ?
#
loop_
_entity_poly.entity_id
_entity_poly.type
_entity_poly.pdbx_seq_one_letter_code
_entity_poly.pdbx_strand_id
1 'polypeptide(L)'
;MKITSTLATLLAVVAATPTPTVNNVAEKPHLVKRASISDKATLGYATLNGGTSGGSGGTVTTVSTLAQFTAAVNEKDAAARIVVVQGIKSEHPHLGHPHIWATSK
;
A
#
# COMPACT_ATOMS: atom_id res chain seq x y z
N MET A 1 -65.18 6.78 -5.83
CA MET A 1 -65.33 7.79 -4.77
C MET A 1 -64.01 7.92 -4.01
N LYS A 2 -63.49 9.15 -3.95
CA LYS A 2 -62.72 9.77 -2.84
C LYS A 2 -61.20 9.52 -2.77
N ILE A 3 -60.50 10.57 -3.22
CA ILE A 3 -59.13 11.00 -2.94
C ILE A 3 -58.95 11.30 -1.44
N THR A 4 -57.87 10.88 -0.78
CA THR A 4 -57.17 11.51 0.39
C THR A 4 -56.17 10.47 0.96
N SER A 5 -54.97 10.75 1.50
CA SER A 5 -54.52 11.88 2.30
C SER A 5 -52.98 11.89 2.39
N THR A 6 -52.37 13.08 2.27
CA THR A 6 -50.97 13.41 2.59
C THR A 6 -50.85 13.83 4.06
N LEU A 7 -50.03 13.14 4.88
CA LEU A 7 -49.51 13.56 6.21
C LEU A 7 -48.62 12.41 6.73
N ALA A 8 -47.42 12.52 7.28
CA ALA A 8 -46.76 13.61 7.97
C ALA A 8 -45.23 13.41 7.91
N THR A 9 -44.50 14.51 7.79
CA THR A 9 -43.05 14.59 7.92
C THR A 9 -42.62 14.30 9.36
N LEU A 10 -41.95 13.17 9.58
CA LEU A 10 -41.35 12.81 10.88
C LEU A 10 -39.92 13.34 10.95
N LEU A 11 -39.74 14.46 11.65
CA LEU A 11 -38.43 15.01 12.02
C LEU A 11 -37.82 14.12 13.12
N ALA A 12 -36.92 13.21 12.75
CA ALA A 12 -36.11 12.46 13.70
C ALA A 12 -34.97 13.37 14.22
N VAL A 13 -35.08 13.83 15.47
CA VAL A 13 -33.94 14.42 16.19
C VAL A 13 -32.96 13.30 16.50
N VAL A 14 -31.84 13.25 15.78
CA VAL A 14 -30.70 12.41 16.14
C VAL A 14 -29.95 13.15 17.25
N ALA A 15 -30.21 12.78 18.50
CA ALA A 15 -29.31 13.14 19.59
C ALA A 15 -28.01 12.35 19.38
N ALA A 16 -26.94 13.03 18.96
CA ALA A 16 -25.60 12.49 18.94
C ALA A 16 -25.13 12.34 20.40
N THR A 17 -25.57 11.28 21.08
CA THR A 17 -24.93 10.89 22.33
C THR A 17 -23.51 10.49 21.96
N PRO A 18 -22.46 11.16 22.48
CA PRO A 18 -21.09 10.75 22.21
C PRO A 18 -20.95 9.29 22.62
N THR A 19 -20.57 8.44 21.67
CA THR A 19 -20.23 7.05 21.95
C THR A 19 -19.23 7.03 23.10
N PRO A 20 -19.52 6.34 24.22
CA PRO A 20 -18.56 6.27 25.32
C PRO A 20 -17.26 5.72 24.75
N THR A 21 -16.18 6.48 24.90
CA THR A 21 -14.83 5.99 24.57
C THR A 21 -14.54 4.87 25.55
N VAL A 22 -14.82 3.64 25.13
CA VAL A 22 -14.26 2.47 25.80
C VAL A 22 -12.75 2.62 25.67
N ASN A 23 -12.06 2.67 26.81
CA ASN A 23 -10.62 2.50 26.88
C ASN A 23 -10.30 1.05 26.50
N ASN A 24 -10.57 0.67 25.24
CA ASN A 24 -9.75 -0.32 24.60
C ASN A 24 -8.38 0.34 24.63
N VAL A 25 -7.55 -0.09 25.57
CA VAL A 25 -6.11 -0.07 25.38
C VAL A 25 -5.95 -0.83 24.09
N ALA A 26 -6.03 -0.13 22.96
CA ALA A 26 -5.76 -0.70 21.66
C ALA A 26 -4.38 -1.29 21.86
N GLU A 27 -4.32 -2.63 21.94
CA GLU A 27 -3.06 -3.35 21.86
C GLU A 27 -2.30 -2.63 20.77
N LYS A 28 -1.09 -2.14 21.12
CA LYS A 28 -0.16 -1.54 20.15
C LYS A 28 -0.33 -2.35 18.88
N PRO A 29 -0.74 -1.76 17.74
CA PRO A 29 -1.17 -2.52 16.59
C PRO A 29 -0.15 -3.61 16.38
N HIS A 30 -0.54 -4.86 16.66
CA HIS A 30 0.37 -5.99 16.51
C HIS A 30 0.88 -5.82 15.10
N LEU A 31 2.20 -5.71 14.93
CA LEU A 31 2.79 -5.59 13.62
C LEU A 31 2.43 -6.86 12.87
N VAL A 32 1.29 -6.85 12.19
CA VAL A 32 0.81 -7.95 11.37
C VAL A 32 1.91 -8.12 10.33
N LYS A 33 2.30 -9.38 10.14
CA LYS A 33 3.40 -9.83 9.28
C LYS A 33 3.67 -8.83 8.14
N ARG A 34 4.81 -8.13 8.20
CA ARG A 34 5.31 -7.37 7.05
C ARG A 34 5.60 -8.36 5.93
N ALA A 35 5.50 -7.91 4.68
CA ALA A 35 5.80 -8.74 3.53
C ALA A 35 7.20 -9.40 3.69
N SER A 36 7.24 -10.72 3.75
CA SER A 36 8.45 -11.53 3.76
C SER A 36 8.80 -11.98 2.35
N ILE A 37 10.08 -12.24 2.11
CA ILE A 37 10.57 -12.83 0.85
C ILE A 37 9.93 -14.19 0.52
N SER A 38 9.35 -14.84 1.52
CA SER A 38 8.70 -16.15 1.40
C SER A 38 7.18 -16.06 1.24
N ASP A 39 6.61 -14.87 1.08
CA ASP A 39 5.17 -14.71 1.14
C ASP A 39 4.44 -15.28 -0.07
N LYS A 40 3.31 -15.91 0.22
CA LYS A 40 2.37 -16.48 -0.76
C LYS A 40 0.95 -16.19 -0.28
N ALA A 41 0.01 -16.12 -1.21
CA ALA A 41 -1.39 -15.96 -0.87
C ALA A 41 -1.88 -17.20 -0.09
N THR A 42 -2.49 -16.98 1.07
CA THR A 42 -3.04 -18.05 1.93
C THR A 42 -4.56 -18.02 2.04
N LEU A 43 -5.21 -16.95 1.56
CA LEU A 43 -6.66 -16.74 1.67
C LEU A 43 -7.22 -16.07 0.41
N GLY A 44 -8.51 -16.31 0.15
CA GLY A 44 -9.29 -15.66 -0.91
C GLY A 44 -9.02 -16.20 -2.32
N TYR A 45 -9.52 -15.51 -3.34
CA TYR A 45 -9.42 -15.97 -4.74
C TYR A 45 -7.99 -16.10 -5.25
N ALA A 46 -7.04 -15.39 -4.64
CA ALA A 46 -5.62 -15.50 -4.98
C ALA A 46 -5.02 -16.88 -4.66
N THR A 47 -5.74 -17.78 -3.96
CA THR A 47 -5.28 -19.16 -3.73
C THR A 47 -5.81 -20.16 -4.75
N LEU A 48 -6.70 -19.75 -5.64
CA LEU A 48 -7.38 -20.65 -6.58
C LEU A 48 -6.51 -20.93 -7.82
N ASN A 49 -6.74 -22.07 -8.49
CA ASN A 49 -6.08 -22.46 -9.75
C ASN A 49 -4.54 -22.43 -9.71
N GLY A 50 -3.94 -22.99 -8.67
CA GLY A 50 -2.48 -22.99 -8.47
C GLY A 50 -1.97 -21.82 -7.64
N GLY A 51 -2.81 -20.81 -7.41
CA GLY A 51 -2.57 -19.74 -6.44
C GLY A 51 -1.45 -18.76 -6.79
N THR A 52 -1.39 -17.66 -6.04
CA THR A 52 -0.41 -16.59 -6.24
C THR A 52 0.77 -16.79 -5.29
N SER A 53 1.92 -17.12 -5.88
CA SER A 53 3.19 -17.31 -5.18
C SER A 53 4.19 -16.16 -5.40
N GLY A 54 3.86 -15.23 -6.29
CA GLY A 54 4.69 -14.08 -6.66
C GLY A 54 6.12 -14.50 -7.04
N GLY A 55 7.10 -13.77 -6.51
CA GLY A 55 8.51 -14.07 -6.66
C GLY A 55 9.10 -15.04 -5.64
N SER A 56 8.28 -15.60 -4.74
CA SER A 56 8.82 -16.35 -3.61
C SER A 56 9.50 -17.65 -4.05
N GLY A 57 10.76 -17.83 -3.60
CA GLY A 57 11.70 -18.85 -4.09
C GLY A 57 12.67 -18.31 -5.17
N GLY A 58 12.46 -17.09 -5.62
CA GLY A 58 13.28 -16.39 -6.61
C GLY A 58 14.46 -15.61 -6.04
N THR A 59 15.18 -14.92 -6.92
CA THR A 59 16.31 -14.06 -6.54
C THR A 59 15.81 -12.79 -5.83
N VAL A 60 16.49 -12.38 -4.76
CA VAL A 60 16.17 -11.17 -4.00
C VAL A 60 17.15 -10.04 -4.35
N THR A 61 16.63 -8.91 -4.81
CA THR A 61 17.41 -7.71 -5.12
C THR A 61 16.93 -6.54 -4.28
N THR A 62 17.85 -5.83 -3.62
CA THR A 62 17.53 -4.61 -2.88
C THR A 62 17.90 -3.39 -3.71
N VAL A 63 16.97 -2.45 -3.87
CA VAL A 63 17.15 -1.25 -4.70
C VAL A 63 16.80 0.01 -3.92
N SER A 64 17.48 1.11 -4.24
CA SER A 64 17.25 2.43 -3.60
C SER A 64 17.09 3.57 -4.60
N THR A 65 17.18 3.28 -5.90
CA THR A 65 17.01 4.29 -6.96
C THR A 65 16.10 3.78 -8.08
N LEU A 66 15.58 4.71 -8.88
CA LEU A 66 14.70 4.38 -10.00
C LEU A 66 15.43 3.57 -11.06
N ALA A 67 16.67 3.95 -11.40
CA ALA A 67 17.48 3.21 -12.37
C ALA A 67 17.73 1.75 -11.93
N GLN A 68 18.02 1.53 -10.64
CA GLN A 68 18.21 0.18 -10.09
C GLN A 68 16.92 -0.65 -10.13
N PHE A 69 15.77 -0.03 -9.84
CA PHE A 69 14.47 -0.71 -9.92
C PHE A 69 14.15 -1.13 -11.36
N THR A 70 14.32 -0.21 -12.32
CA THR A 70 14.06 -0.48 -13.74
C THR A 70 14.98 -1.58 -14.29
N ALA A 71 16.24 -1.63 -13.84
CA ALA A 71 17.16 -2.70 -14.24
C ALA A 71 16.82 -4.05 -13.60
N ALA A 72 16.25 -4.05 -12.39
CA ALA A 72 15.91 -5.26 -11.65
C ALA A 72 14.61 -5.93 -12.15
N VAL A 73 13.72 -5.17 -12.79
CA VAL A 73 12.41 -5.66 -13.27
C VAL A 73 12.42 -5.74 -14.79
N ASN A 74 12.16 -6.93 -15.33
CA ASN A 74 11.99 -7.15 -16.76
C ASN A 74 10.68 -7.88 -17.01
N GLU A 75 9.76 -7.24 -17.74
CA GLU A 75 8.42 -7.78 -18.02
C GLU A 75 8.45 -9.08 -18.82
N LYS A 76 9.50 -9.32 -19.60
CA LYS A 76 9.66 -10.53 -20.42
C LYS A 76 10.33 -11.67 -19.66
N ASP A 77 10.83 -11.41 -18.46
CA ASP A 77 11.45 -12.44 -17.62
C ASP A 77 10.40 -13.13 -16.77
N ALA A 78 10.15 -14.41 -17.07
CA ALA A 78 9.21 -15.24 -16.34
C ALA A 78 9.81 -15.86 -15.06
N ALA A 79 11.10 -15.64 -14.78
CA ALA A 79 11.73 -16.16 -13.58
C ALA A 79 11.19 -15.47 -12.32
N ALA A 80 10.96 -16.26 -11.27
CA ALA A 80 10.57 -15.72 -9.98
C ALA A 80 11.65 -14.77 -9.43
N ARG A 81 11.24 -13.57 -9.02
CA ARG A 81 12.11 -12.52 -8.46
C ARG A 81 11.43 -11.69 -7.40
N ILE A 82 12.22 -11.21 -6.45
CA ILE A 82 11.79 -10.34 -5.36
C ILE A 82 12.63 -9.07 -5.40
N VAL A 83 11.98 -7.92 -5.56
CA VAL A 83 12.65 -6.62 -5.51
C VAL A 83 12.23 -5.91 -4.22
N VAL A 84 13.18 -5.74 -3.31
CA VAL A 84 13.01 -5.04 -2.04
C VAL A 84 13.40 -3.57 -2.23
N VAL A 85 12.44 -2.67 -2.11
CA VAL A 85 12.66 -1.23 -2.32
C VAL A 85 12.97 -0.57 -0.98
N GLN A 86 14.22 -0.16 -0.79
CA GLN A 86 14.71 0.47 0.44
C GLN A 86 14.85 1.98 0.21
N GLY A 87 13.73 2.70 0.25
CA GLY A 87 13.68 4.17 0.15
C GLY A 87 14.20 4.70 -1.19
N ILE A 88 13.33 5.30 -1.98
CA ILE A 88 13.72 5.85 -3.28
C ILE A 88 14.45 7.17 -3.08
N LYS A 89 15.75 7.19 -3.35
CA LYS A 89 16.49 8.43 -3.56
C LYS A 89 16.04 8.98 -4.91
N SER A 90 15.42 10.15 -4.89
CA SER A 90 15.03 10.87 -6.10
C SER A 90 16.30 11.19 -6.89
N GLU A 91 16.53 10.47 -7.99
CA GLU A 91 17.56 10.86 -8.95
C GLU A 91 17.00 12.07 -9.70
N HIS A 92 17.54 13.26 -9.45
CA HIS A 92 17.36 14.40 -10.36
C HIS A 92 18.16 14.06 -11.62
N PRO A 93 17.50 13.79 -12.77
CA PRO A 93 18.21 13.36 -13.96
C PRO A 93 18.89 14.60 -14.56
N HIS A 94 20.19 14.78 -14.31
CA HIS A 94 21.19 15.20 -15.32
C HIS A 94 22.57 15.65 -14.77
N LEU A 95 22.87 15.68 -13.47
CA LEU A 95 24.16 16.22 -13.00
C LEU A 95 25.00 15.21 -12.23
N GLY A 96 25.81 14.46 -13.00
CA GLY A 96 26.99 13.75 -12.50
C GLY A 96 28.17 14.68 -12.15
N HIS A 97 27.90 15.91 -11.69
CA HIS A 97 28.91 16.85 -11.22
C HIS A 97 28.44 17.49 -9.91
N PRO A 98 29.30 17.66 -8.89
CA PRO A 98 28.96 18.46 -7.72
C PRO A 98 28.76 19.90 -8.17
N HIS A 99 27.51 20.30 -8.42
CA HIS A 99 27.16 21.69 -8.64
C HIS A 99 27.22 22.40 -7.28
N ILE A 100 28.45 22.75 -6.87
CA ILE A 100 28.71 23.72 -5.82
C ILE A 100 28.17 25.04 -6.36
N TRP A 101 26.95 25.39 -6.00
CA TRP A 101 26.43 26.73 -6.27
C TRP A 101 27.08 27.69 -5.26
N ALA A 102 28.28 28.16 -5.59
CA ALA A 102 28.85 29.34 -4.98
C ALA A 102 28.11 30.56 -5.56
N THR A 103 27.08 31.06 -4.89
CA THR A 103 26.68 32.46 -5.09
C THR A 103 27.60 33.32 -4.22
N SER A 104 28.69 33.79 -4.81
CA SER A 104 29.42 34.95 -4.29
C SER A 104 28.59 36.22 -4.55
N LYS A 105 28.72 37.15 -3.61
CA LYS A 105 28.10 38.49 -3.52
C LYS A 105 28.01 39.26 -4.83
#